data_AF-A0AAX1N5Y7-F1
#
_entry.id   AF-A0AAX1N5Y7-F1
#
_cell.length_a   1.000
_cell.length_b   1.000
_cell.length_c   1.000
_cell.angle_alpha   90.00
_cell.angle_beta   90.00
_cell.angle_gamma   90.00
#
_symmetry.space_group_name_H-M   'P 1'
#
loop_
_entity.id
_entity.type
_entity.pdbx_description
1 polymer ?
#
loop_
_entity_poly.entity_id
_entity_poly.type
_entity_poly.pdbx_seq_one_letter_code
_entity_poly.pdbx_strand_id
1 'polypeptide(L)'
;MREELFVEGGGVFVAPSSSLLEQLKNVKGLIFDWDGVFNNGVKGGNMPSPFSEVDSMGVNMLRFGYFLEHGKIPFTAVVTGEYNEAAFKWAQREHLDAVCYLVKDKVKVLPLVDELSGVQPEEIMFTFDDILDISLAKAVGARFMIGRDGSPLFTEYCRMNGHCDYITGNPGNNNAVREISEVALCLLDRFDETIDKRVEFEGDYATYINLRQQIETKYFKNDKGEFIPSNPFE
;
A
#
# COMPACT_ATOMS: atom_id res chain seq x y z
N MET A 1 19.64 7.44 -10.39
CA MET A 1 18.66 6.81 -9.49
C MET A 1 19.40 5.89 -8.53
N ARG A 2 19.01 5.86 -7.25
CA ARG A 2 19.69 5.12 -6.18
C ARG A 2 19.16 3.69 -6.01
N GLU A 3 18.65 3.09 -7.09
CA GLU A 3 17.91 1.82 -7.02
C GLU A 3 18.76 0.61 -6.62
N GLU A 4 20.08 0.67 -6.86
CA GLU A 4 21.05 -0.35 -6.45
C GLU A 4 21.05 -0.57 -4.93
N LEU A 5 20.77 0.46 -4.12
CA LEU A 5 20.67 0.34 -2.66
C LEU A 5 19.59 -0.66 -2.23
N PHE A 6 18.49 -0.73 -2.98
CA PHE A 6 17.41 -1.68 -2.69
C PHE A 6 17.81 -3.10 -3.07
N VAL A 7 18.54 -3.27 -4.18
CA VAL A 7 19.06 -4.57 -4.61
C VAL A 7 20.09 -5.12 -3.62
N GLU A 8 20.99 -4.26 -3.13
CA GLU A 8 21.93 -4.60 -2.05
C GLU A 8 21.21 -4.99 -0.76
N GLY A 9 20.05 -4.38 -0.49
CA GLY A 9 19.14 -4.73 0.62
C GLY A 9 18.32 -6.01 0.42
N GLY A 10 18.50 -6.72 -0.70
CA GLY A 10 17.78 -7.95 -1.03
C GLY A 10 16.49 -7.75 -1.83
N GLY A 11 16.15 -6.50 -2.17
CA GLY A 11 15.03 -6.17 -3.04
C GLY A 11 15.25 -6.65 -4.48
N VAL A 12 14.16 -7.03 -5.15
CA VAL A 12 14.21 -7.58 -6.51
C VAL A 12 13.26 -6.83 -7.42
N PHE A 13 13.83 -6.10 -8.38
CA PHE A 13 13.09 -5.55 -9.52
C PHE A 13 12.78 -6.69 -10.51
N VAL A 14 11.52 -7.14 -10.53
CA VAL A 14 11.05 -8.20 -11.42
C VAL A 14 10.84 -7.66 -12.84
N ALA A 15 10.26 -6.46 -12.93
CA ALA A 15 10.23 -5.65 -14.14
C ALA A 15 11.43 -4.69 -14.16
N PRO A 16 11.91 -4.24 -15.33
CA PRO A 16 12.87 -3.14 -15.40
C PRO A 16 12.36 -1.93 -14.61
N SER A 17 13.25 -1.28 -13.85
CA SER A 17 12.91 -0.09 -13.05
C SER A 17 12.27 1.02 -13.88
N SER A 18 12.67 1.18 -15.14
CA SER A 18 12.06 2.10 -16.10
C SER A 18 10.60 1.77 -16.42
N SER A 19 10.24 0.48 -16.51
CA SER A 19 8.84 0.07 -16.70
C SER A 19 8.01 0.33 -15.45
N LEU A 20 8.56 0.04 -14.26
CA LEU A 20 7.90 0.35 -13.00
C LEU A 20 7.71 1.85 -12.79
N LEU A 21 8.68 2.68 -13.19
CA LEU A 21 8.56 4.14 -13.18
C LEU A 21 7.36 4.62 -14.03
N GLU A 22 7.17 4.09 -15.24
CA GLU A 22 6.02 4.47 -16.07
C GLU A 22 4.68 4.06 -15.44
N GLN A 23 4.62 2.93 -14.74
CA GLN A 23 3.43 2.56 -13.96
C GLN A 23 3.20 3.55 -12.80
N LEU A 24 4.24 3.85 -12.02
CA LEU A 24 4.17 4.72 -10.84
C LEU A 24 3.74 6.15 -11.20
N LYS A 25 4.13 6.70 -12.35
CA LYS A 25 3.68 8.04 -12.81
C LYS A 25 2.17 8.17 -12.98
N ASN A 26 1.47 7.06 -13.18
CA ASN A 26 0.02 7.04 -13.38
C ASN A 26 -0.74 6.73 -12.08
N VAL A 27 -0.04 6.46 -10.98
CA VAL A 27 -0.66 6.03 -9.73
C VAL A 27 -1.47 7.15 -9.09
N LYS A 28 -2.75 6.87 -8.85
CA LYS A 28 -3.69 7.72 -8.12
C LYS A 28 -4.35 6.99 -6.95
N GLY A 29 -4.17 5.67 -6.87
CA GLY A 29 -4.66 4.83 -5.79
C GLY A 29 -3.55 4.00 -5.14
N LEU A 30 -3.53 3.94 -3.82
CA LEU A 30 -2.66 3.09 -3.02
C LEU A 30 -3.53 2.09 -2.27
N ILE A 31 -3.36 0.80 -2.56
CA ILE A 31 -4.05 -0.28 -1.84
C ILE A 31 -3.02 -1.13 -1.13
N PHE A 32 -3.33 -1.50 0.11
CA PHE A 32 -2.50 -2.41 0.90
C PHE A 32 -3.33 -3.58 1.41
N ASP A 33 -2.80 -4.79 1.30
CA ASP A 33 -3.16 -5.85 2.25
C ASP A 33 -2.66 -5.49 3.67
N TRP A 34 -3.12 -6.25 4.68
CA TRP A 34 -2.78 -6.06 6.07
C TRP A 34 -1.84 -7.13 6.64
N ASP A 35 -2.34 -8.37 6.75
CA ASP A 35 -1.71 -9.45 7.50
C ASP A 35 -0.53 -10.03 6.69
N GLY A 36 0.70 -9.82 7.15
CA GLY A 36 1.90 -10.20 6.39
C GLY A 36 2.51 -9.06 5.56
N VAL A 37 1.78 -7.95 5.40
CA VAL A 37 2.27 -6.69 4.81
C VAL A 37 2.80 -5.73 5.87
N PHE A 38 2.00 -5.38 6.87
CA PHE A 38 2.40 -4.47 7.97
C PHE A 38 2.94 -5.22 9.20
N ASN A 39 2.87 -6.55 9.18
CA ASN A 39 3.25 -7.43 10.28
C ASN A 39 3.60 -8.84 9.77
N ASN A 40 3.76 -9.80 10.68
CA ASN A 40 4.15 -11.18 10.36
C ASN A 40 2.96 -12.12 10.11
N GLY A 41 1.73 -11.62 10.05
CA GLY A 41 0.51 -12.44 9.84
C GLY A 41 0.19 -13.41 10.98
N VAL A 42 0.84 -13.28 12.14
CA VAL A 42 0.62 -14.18 13.28
C VAL A 42 -0.68 -13.82 13.98
N LYS A 43 -1.57 -14.82 14.10
CA LYS A 43 -2.86 -14.70 14.79
C LYS A 43 -2.92 -15.65 15.99
N GLY A 44 -3.36 -15.13 17.14
CA GLY A 44 -3.56 -15.92 18.35
C GLY A 44 -3.28 -15.14 19.64
N GLY A 45 -4.05 -15.43 20.69
CA GLY A 45 -4.00 -14.70 21.96
C GLY A 45 -4.53 -13.27 21.86
N ASN A 46 -4.15 -12.41 22.81
CA ASN A 46 -4.48 -10.97 22.81
C ASN A 46 -3.51 -10.14 21.94
N MET A 47 -2.83 -10.74 20.94
CA MET A 47 -1.94 -9.97 20.07
C MET A 47 -2.74 -9.31 18.94
N PRO A 48 -2.89 -7.98 18.95
CA PRO A 48 -3.48 -7.29 17.81
C PRO A 48 -2.51 -7.41 16.63
N SER A 49 -2.99 -7.81 15.44
CA SER A 49 -2.22 -7.81 14.18
C SER A 49 -1.63 -6.41 13.93
N PRO A 50 -0.39 -6.12 14.35
CA PRO A 50 0.02 -4.75 14.63
C PRO A 50 0.51 -4.04 13.37
N PHE A 51 0.92 -2.79 13.52
CA PHE A 51 1.64 -2.01 12.51
C PHE A 51 2.84 -1.29 13.17
N SER A 52 3.80 -0.83 12.37
CA SER A 52 4.97 -0.10 12.85
C SER A 52 4.87 1.40 12.55
N GLU A 53 5.50 2.23 13.39
CA GLU A 53 5.64 3.68 13.10
C GLU A 53 6.54 3.93 11.88
N VAL A 54 7.46 3.01 11.59
CA VAL A 54 8.38 3.10 10.45
C VAL A 54 7.62 2.96 9.13
N ASP A 55 6.75 1.95 9.03
CA ASP A 55 5.85 1.76 7.88
C ASP A 55 4.81 2.86 7.78
N SER A 56 4.28 3.32 8.92
CA SER A 56 3.35 4.45 8.95
C SER A 56 3.98 5.70 8.38
N MET A 57 5.24 6.01 8.74
CA MET A 57 5.98 7.13 8.15
C MET A 57 6.24 6.90 6.65
N GLY A 58 6.53 5.66 6.23
CA GLY A 58 6.65 5.29 4.82
C GLY A 58 5.41 5.68 4.00
N VAL A 59 4.23 5.23 4.44
CA VAL A 59 2.95 5.55 3.77
C VAL A 59 2.66 7.04 3.77
N ASN A 60 2.92 7.75 4.88
CA ASN A 60 2.75 9.20 4.94
C ASN A 60 3.67 9.92 3.93
N MET A 61 4.91 9.47 3.78
CA MET A 61 5.84 10.04 2.81
C MET A 61 5.48 9.72 1.38
N LEU A 62 5.04 8.49 1.11
CA LEU A 62 4.55 8.12 -0.21
C LEU A 62 3.37 8.99 -0.64
N ARG A 63 2.37 9.15 0.23
CA ARG A 63 1.19 10.00 -0.03
C ARG A 63 1.57 11.47 -0.22
N PHE A 64 2.52 12.00 0.56
CA PHE A 64 3.00 13.36 0.37
C PHE A 64 3.78 13.54 -0.94
N GLY A 65 4.64 12.60 -1.30
CA GLY A 65 5.35 12.63 -2.58
C GLY A 65 4.40 12.60 -3.78
N TYR A 66 3.35 11.79 -3.75
CA TYR A 66 2.29 11.82 -4.77
C TYR A 66 1.49 13.14 -4.77
N PHE A 67 1.28 13.75 -3.59
CA PHE A 67 0.68 15.08 -3.52
C PHE A 67 1.57 16.14 -4.19
N LEU A 68 2.90 16.07 -4.02
CA LEU A 68 3.84 16.95 -4.73
C LEU A 68 3.86 16.68 -6.25
N GLU A 69 3.73 15.42 -6.65
CA GLU A 69 3.73 15.01 -8.07
C GLU A 69 2.44 15.40 -8.80
N HIS A 70 1.28 15.23 -8.17
CA HIS A 70 -0.03 15.35 -8.83
C HIS A 70 -0.92 16.47 -8.29
N GLY A 71 -0.50 17.16 -7.22
CA GLY A 71 -1.31 18.17 -6.53
C GLY A 71 -2.52 17.60 -5.78
N LYS A 72 -2.61 16.26 -5.64
CA LYS A 72 -3.71 15.56 -4.99
C LYS A 72 -3.19 14.40 -4.15
N ILE A 73 -3.83 14.17 -3.00
CA ILE A 73 -3.54 12.99 -2.17
C ILE A 73 -4.10 11.78 -2.91
N PRO A 74 -3.32 10.70 -3.12
CA PRO A 74 -3.84 9.51 -3.78
C PRO A 74 -4.89 8.85 -2.88
N PHE A 75 -5.94 8.30 -3.50
CA PHE A 75 -6.91 7.47 -2.79
C PHE A 75 -6.15 6.33 -2.09
N THR A 76 -6.34 6.16 -0.79
CA THR A 76 -5.58 5.19 -0.01
C THR A 76 -6.51 4.27 0.76
N ALA A 77 -6.35 2.95 0.60
CA ALA A 77 -7.21 1.97 1.26
C ALA A 77 -6.46 0.74 1.76
N VAL A 78 -7.01 0.14 2.82
CA VAL A 78 -6.66 -1.22 3.27
C VAL A 78 -7.70 -2.21 2.78
N VAL A 79 -7.27 -3.35 2.24
CA VAL A 79 -8.14 -4.44 1.81
C VAL A 79 -7.67 -5.75 2.44
N THR A 80 -8.41 -6.22 3.43
CA THR A 80 -8.06 -7.38 4.25
C THR A 80 -9.13 -8.47 4.17
N GLY A 81 -8.70 -9.74 4.17
CA GLY A 81 -9.61 -10.89 4.25
C GLY A 81 -10.26 -11.07 5.62
N GLU A 82 -9.85 -10.28 6.61
CA GLU A 82 -9.97 -10.60 8.02
C GLU A 82 -10.40 -9.35 8.82
N TYR A 83 -11.01 -9.56 9.99
CA TYR A 83 -11.37 -8.46 10.91
C TYR A 83 -10.15 -8.06 11.75
N ASN A 84 -9.55 -6.91 11.45
CA ASN A 84 -8.31 -6.42 12.07
C ASN A 84 -8.54 -5.06 12.73
N GLU A 85 -8.75 -5.04 14.06
CA GLU A 85 -8.98 -3.79 14.81
C GLU A 85 -7.83 -2.79 14.70
N ALA A 86 -6.58 -3.29 14.67
CA ALA A 86 -5.40 -2.46 14.48
C ALA A 86 -5.39 -1.79 13.10
N ALA A 87 -5.85 -2.47 12.04
CA ALA A 87 -6.01 -1.88 10.72
C ALA A 87 -7.01 -0.73 10.73
N PHE A 88 -8.12 -0.89 11.45
CA PHE A 88 -9.14 0.15 11.54
C PHE A 88 -8.61 1.38 12.29
N LYS A 89 -7.99 1.18 13.45
CA LYS A 89 -7.39 2.27 14.23
C LYS A 89 -6.28 2.98 13.46
N TRP A 90 -5.43 2.23 12.76
CA TRP A 90 -4.38 2.80 11.93
C TRP A 90 -4.96 3.62 10.79
N ALA A 91 -5.93 3.08 10.04
CA ALA A 91 -6.53 3.77 8.92
C ALA A 91 -7.22 5.08 9.37
N GLN A 92 -7.92 5.05 10.50
CA GLN A 92 -8.51 6.25 11.12
C GLN A 92 -7.45 7.28 11.50
N ARG A 93 -6.38 6.85 12.21
CA ARG A 93 -5.28 7.71 12.63
C ARG A 93 -4.55 8.33 11.43
N GLU A 94 -4.39 7.55 10.36
CA GLU A 94 -3.69 7.95 9.16
C GLU A 94 -4.58 8.70 8.14
N HIS A 95 -5.88 8.85 8.44
CA HIS A 95 -6.86 9.44 7.54
C HIS A 95 -6.80 8.83 6.14
N LEU A 96 -6.94 7.50 6.08
CA LEU A 96 -7.13 6.79 4.82
C LEU A 96 -8.56 6.97 4.32
N ASP A 97 -8.79 6.77 3.03
CA ASP A 97 -10.11 6.91 2.42
C ASP A 97 -11.03 5.75 2.78
N ALA A 98 -10.51 4.51 2.80
CA ALA A 98 -11.31 3.33 3.06
C ALA A 98 -10.57 2.16 3.74
N VAL A 99 -11.32 1.37 4.51
CA VAL A 99 -10.93 0.00 4.87
C VAL A 99 -12.02 -0.96 4.42
N CYS A 100 -11.65 -1.93 3.58
CA CYS A 100 -12.52 -3.02 3.16
C CYS A 100 -12.07 -4.30 3.85
N TYR A 101 -12.96 -4.94 4.60
CA TYR A 101 -12.62 -6.09 5.43
C TYR A 101 -13.54 -7.28 5.20
N LEU A 102 -13.07 -8.48 5.58
CA LEU A 102 -13.67 -9.78 5.22
C LEU A 102 -13.69 -10.04 3.71
N VAL A 103 -12.76 -9.45 2.97
CA VAL A 103 -12.67 -9.54 1.50
C VAL A 103 -11.82 -10.74 1.09
N LYS A 104 -12.44 -11.89 0.84
CA LYS A 104 -11.72 -13.10 0.41
C LYS A 104 -11.27 -13.07 -1.05
N ASP A 105 -12.09 -12.47 -1.92
CA ASP A 105 -11.75 -12.23 -3.33
C ASP A 105 -11.51 -10.73 -3.52
N LYS A 106 -10.24 -10.31 -3.41
CA LYS A 106 -9.89 -8.88 -3.30
C LYS A 106 -10.11 -8.09 -4.57
N VAL A 107 -10.12 -8.72 -5.74
CA VAL A 107 -10.43 -8.05 -7.02
C VAL A 107 -11.82 -7.39 -7.00
N LYS A 108 -12.73 -7.89 -6.16
CA LYS A 108 -14.08 -7.34 -6.00
C LYS A 108 -14.10 -5.92 -5.44
N VAL A 109 -13.01 -5.42 -4.87
CA VAL A 109 -12.96 -4.05 -4.34
C VAL A 109 -12.90 -2.98 -5.45
N LEU A 110 -12.48 -3.34 -6.67
CA LEU A 110 -12.22 -2.36 -7.74
C LEU A 110 -13.45 -1.50 -8.10
N PRO A 111 -14.68 -2.04 -8.25
CA PRO A 111 -15.86 -1.20 -8.50
C PRO A 111 -16.14 -0.20 -7.37
N LEU A 112 -15.87 -0.56 -6.11
CA LEU A 112 -16.02 0.35 -4.97
C LEU A 112 -14.95 1.44 -4.99
N VAL A 113 -13.71 1.11 -5.36
CA VAL A 113 -12.64 2.11 -5.53
C VAL A 113 -13.00 3.13 -6.60
N ASP A 114 -13.51 2.67 -7.75
CA ASP A 114 -14.01 3.54 -8.83
C ASP A 114 -15.18 4.42 -8.35
N GLU A 115 -16.17 3.84 -7.66
CA GLU A 115 -17.30 4.60 -7.10
C GLU A 115 -16.85 5.71 -6.12
N LEU A 116 -15.88 5.41 -5.25
CA LEU A 116 -15.43 6.33 -4.21
C LEU A 116 -14.51 7.44 -4.72
N SER A 117 -13.77 7.20 -5.81
CA SER A 117 -12.63 8.05 -6.20
C SER A 117 -12.45 8.28 -7.69
N GLY A 118 -13.07 7.47 -8.55
CA GLY A 118 -12.86 7.44 -10.01
C GLY A 118 -11.51 6.86 -10.44
N VAL A 119 -10.72 6.32 -9.51
CA VAL A 119 -9.41 5.71 -9.79
C VAL A 119 -9.62 4.40 -10.54
N GLN A 120 -8.99 4.28 -11.71
CA GLN A 120 -9.05 3.08 -12.53
C GLN A 120 -8.03 2.02 -12.08
N PRO A 121 -8.24 0.73 -12.37
CA PRO A 121 -7.34 -0.34 -11.92
C PRO A 121 -5.87 -0.13 -12.31
N GLU A 122 -5.59 0.34 -13.53
CA GLU A 122 -4.24 0.64 -14.02
C GLU A 122 -3.55 1.82 -13.30
N GLU A 123 -4.30 2.61 -12.53
CA GLU A 123 -3.82 3.74 -11.73
C GLU A 123 -3.59 3.34 -10.25
N ILE A 124 -3.68 2.04 -9.94
CA ILE A 124 -3.51 1.53 -8.58
C ILE A 124 -2.13 0.92 -8.39
N MET A 125 -1.47 1.33 -7.31
CA MET A 125 -0.37 0.63 -6.69
C MET A 125 -0.90 -0.30 -5.59
N PHE A 126 -0.59 -1.59 -5.66
CA PHE A 126 -1.04 -2.58 -4.69
C PHE A 126 0.13 -3.27 -4.01
N THR A 127 0.10 -3.31 -2.67
CA THR A 127 1.08 -4.03 -1.83
C THR A 127 0.45 -5.27 -1.21
N PHE A 128 1.08 -6.43 -1.38
CA PHE A 128 0.51 -7.72 -0.99
C PHE A 128 1.57 -8.78 -0.65
N ASP A 129 1.17 -9.89 -0.02
CA ASP A 129 2.11 -10.91 0.44
C ASP A 129 1.74 -12.36 0.02
N ASP A 130 0.47 -12.68 -0.26
CA ASP A 130 0.01 -14.07 -0.38
C ASP A 130 -0.88 -14.36 -1.61
N ILE A 131 -1.27 -15.63 -1.77
CA ILE A 131 -1.97 -16.20 -2.94
C ILE A 131 -3.33 -15.52 -3.18
N LEU A 132 -4.05 -15.17 -2.13
CA LEU A 132 -5.39 -14.57 -2.22
C LEU A 132 -5.38 -13.17 -2.85
N ASP A 133 -4.20 -12.54 -2.93
CA ASP A 133 -4.01 -11.22 -3.50
C ASP A 133 -3.78 -11.24 -5.02
N ILE A 134 -3.41 -12.39 -5.59
CA ILE A 134 -3.04 -12.50 -7.01
C ILE A 134 -4.15 -11.97 -7.92
N SER A 135 -5.43 -12.23 -7.60
CA SER A 135 -6.54 -11.77 -8.45
C SER A 135 -6.58 -10.24 -8.58
N LEU A 136 -6.30 -9.53 -7.49
CA LEU A 136 -6.20 -8.07 -7.49
C LEU A 136 -4.88 -7.60 -8.10
N ALA A 137 -3.75 -8.22 -7.76
CA ALA A 137 -2.44 -7.86 -8.31
C ALA A 137 -2.42 -7.94 -9.84
N LYS A 138 -3.09 -8.94 -10.45
CA LYS A 138 -3.17 -9.06 -11.91
C LYS A 138 -4.01 -7.98 -12.59
N ALA A 139 -4.86 -7.28 -11.85
CA ALA A 139 -5.80 -6.30 -12.38
C ALA A 139 -5.30 -4.85 -12.28
N VAL A 140 -4.18 -4.59 -11.57
CA VAL A 140 -3.73 -3.23 -11.23
C VAL A 140 -2.40 -2.84 -11.87
N GLY A 141 -2.09 -1.54 -11.81
CA GLY A 141 -0.97 -0.91 -12.50
C GLY A 141 0.42 -1.26 -11.96
N ALA A 142 0.66 -1.03 -10.65
CA ALA A 142 1.97 -1.24 -10.01
C ALA A 142 1.85 -2.21 -8.83
N ARG A 143 2.70 -3.24 -8.79
CA ARG A 143 2.48 -4.41 -7.94
C ARG A 143 3.72 -4.70 -7.09
N PHE A 144 3.59 -4.49 -5.79
CA PHE A 144 4.66 -4.68 -4.82
C PHE A 144 4.36 -5.90 -3.95
N MET A 145 5.22 -6.90 -4.04
CA MET A 145 5.09 -8.12 -3.25
C MET A 145 6.04 -8.08 -2.05
N ILE A 146 5.55 -8.48 -0.88
CA ILE A 146 6.39 -8.66 0.30
C ILE A 146 7.24 -9.92 0.13
N GLY A 147 8.56 -9.73 0.17
CA GLY A 147 9.52 -10.83 0.18
C GLY A 147 9.59 -11.53 1.54
N ARG A 148 9.66 -12.85 1.52
CA ARG A 148 9.89 -13.68 2.71
C ARG A 148 10.43 -15.06 2.35
N ASP A 149 11.31 -15.57 3.21
CA ASP A 149 11.94 -16.89 3.04
C ASP A 149 10.97 -18.05 3.23
N GLY A 150 9.82 -17.81 3.87
CA GLY A 150 8.82 -18.84 4.18
C GLY A 150 8.03 -19.35 2.97
N SER A 151 8.07 -18.63 1.84
CA SER A 151 7.24 -18.93 0.67
C SER A 151 8.02 -18.88 -0.67
N PRO A 152 9.19 -19.54 -0.80
CA PRO A 152 10.08 -19.34 -1.93
C PRO A 152 9.47 -19.77 -3.27
N LEU A 153 8.69 -20.86 -3.28
CA LEU A 153 7.99 -21.32 -4.49
C LEU A 153 6.89 -20.36 -4.92
N PHE A 154 6.23 -19.70 -3.97
CA PHE A 154 5.18 -18.74 -4.27
C PHE A 154 5.77 -17.44 -4.84
N THR A 155 6.83 -16.93 -4.21
CA THR A 155 7.58 -15.77 -4.72
C THR A 155 8.09 -16.01 -6.13
N GLU A 156 8.67 -17.19 -6.40
CA GLU A 156 9.14 -17.55 -7.74
C GLU A 156 7.98 -17.68 -8.74
N TYR A 157 6.84 -18.25 -8.33
CA TYR A 157 5.64 -18.30 -9.15
C TYR A 157 5.17 -16.89 -9.55
N CYS A 158 5.10 -15.95 -8.60
CA CYS A 158 4.73 -14.56 -8.87
C CYS A 158 5.72 -13.88 -9.81
N ARG A 159 7.03 -14.11 -9.63
CA ARG A 159 8.09 -13.57 -10.48
C ARG A 159 8.00 -14.08 -11.92
N MET A 160 7.92 -15.40 -12.10
CA MET A 160 7.89 -16.05 -13.42
C MET A 160 6.63 -15.74 -14.23
N ASN A 161 5.50 -15.50 -13.55
CA ASN A 161 4.22 -15.19 -14.20
C ASN A 161 3.94 -13.67 -14.27
N GLY A 162 4.89 -12.83 -13.87
CA GLY A 162 4.76 -11.38 -13.89
C GLY A 162 3.55 -10.91 -13.08
N HIS A 163 3.36 -11.43 -11.86
CA HIS A 163 2.30 -11.02 -10.94
C HIS A 163 2.75 -9.94 -9.94
N CYS A 164 4.03 -9.55 -9.99
CA CYS A 164 4.61 -8.44 -9.24
C CYS A 164 5.65 -7.72 -10.11
N ASP A 165 5.90 -6.45 -9.80
CA ASP A 165 6.92 -5.62 -10.46
C ASP A 165 8.16 -5.48 -9.57
N TYR A 166 7.96 -5.49 -8.24
CA TYR A 166 9.01 -5.46 -7.23
C TYR A 166 8.71 -6.42 -6.09
N ILE A 167 9.73 -7.09 -5.58
CA ILE A 167 9.68 -7.93 -4.38
C ILE A 167 10.59 -7.29 -3.33
N THR A 168 10.09 -7.08 -2.12
CA THR A 168 10.88 -6.45 -1.05
C THR A 168 12.01 -7.35 -0.55
N GLY A 169 13.12 -6.74 -0.12
CA GLY A 169 14.16 -7.44 0.62
C GLY A 169 13.75 -7.68 2.07
N ASN A 170 12.97 -6.77 2.65
CA ASN A 170 12.45 -6.91 4.00
C ASN A 170 11.09 -7.63 4.05
N PRO A 171 10.83 -8.47 5.07
CA PRO A 171 9.50 -9.01 5.34
C PRO A 171 8.58 -7.96 6.01
N GLY A 172 7.27 -8.22 6.01
CA GLY A 172 6.26 -7.28 6.53
C GLY A 172 6.45 -6.87 8.00
N ASN A 173 7.04 -7.72 8.83
CA ASN A 173 7.39 -7.38 10.22
C ASN A 173 8.74 -6.66 10.38
N ASN A 174 9.41 -6.33 9.28
CA ASN A 174 10.67 -5.60 9.25
C ASN A 174 10.62 -4.41 8.28
N ASN A 175 9.53 -3.66 8.31
CA ASN A 175 9.39 -2.38 7.61
C ASN A 175 9.38 -2.47 6.07
N ALA A 176 8.78 -3.52 5.51
CA ALA A 176 8.67 -3.71 4.07
C ALA A 176 7.84 -2.62 3.37
N VAL A 177 6.81 -2.07 4.03
CA VAL A 177 6.00 -0.99 3.46
C VAL A 177 6.81 0.30 3.40
N ARG A 178 7.70 0.54 4.38
CA ARG A 178 8.67 1.63 4.29
C ARG A 178 9.60 1.46 3.09
N GLU A 179 10.17 0.26 2.89
CA GLU A 179 11.02 -0.02 1.73
C GLU A 179 10.29 0.28 0.41
N ILE A 180 9.07 -0.24 0.25
CA ILE A 180 8.22 0.00 -0.92
C ILE A 180 7.98 1.49 -1.15
N SER A 181 7.72 2.24 -0.07
CA SER A 181 7.50 3.69 -0.14
C SER A 181 8.73 4.42 -0.64
N GLU A 182 9.93 4.03 -0.18
CA GLU A 182 11.18 4.62 -0.66
C GLU A 182 11.52 4.22 -2.09
N VAL A 183 11.25 2.96 -2.50
CA VAL A 183 11.40 2.52 -3.90
C VAL A 183 10.57 3.39 -4.83
N ALA A 184 9.28 3.56 -4.52
CA ALA A 184 8.38 4.36 -5.35
C ALA A 184 8.85 5.83 -5.43
N LEU A 185 9.18 6.45 -4.31
CA LEU A 185 9.68 7.84 -4.28
C LEU A 185 11.06 7.99 -4.95
N CYS A 186 11.92 6.98 -4.87
CA CYS A 186 13.23 6.98 -5.52
C CYS A 186 13.07 6.92 -7.04
N LEU A 187 12.20 6.06 -7.56
CA LEU A 187 11.95 5.95 -9.00
C LEU A 187 11.30 7.22 -9.55
N LEU A 188 10.36 7.81 -8.81
CA LEU A 188 9.72 9.09 -9.16
C LEU A 188 10.68 10.30 -9.04
N ASP A 189 11.90 10.11 -8.54
CA ASP A 189 12.85 11.19 -8.22
C ASP A 189 12.27 12.25 -7.26
N ARG A 190 11.39 11.80 -6.35
CA ARG A 190 10.68 12.64 -5.36
C ARG A 190 11.15 12.47 -3.93
N PHE A 191 12.05 11.51 -3.66
CA PHE A 191 12.45 11.17 -2.29
C PHE A 191 13.05 12.36 -1.53
N ASP A 192 14.08 13.02 -2.06
CA ASP A 192 14.80 14.08 -1.33
C ASP A 192 13.89 15.30 -1.08
N GLU A 193 13.18 15.79 -2.11
CA GLU A 193 12.24 16.91 -1.97
C GLU A 193 11.11 16.61 -0.95
N THR A 194 10.58 15.38 -0.96
CA THR A 194 9.54 14.95 -0.02
C THR A 194 10.04 15.04 1.42
N ILE A 195 11.28 14.61 1.68
CA ILE A 195 11.89 14.67 3.01
C ILE A 195 12.16 16.11 3.43
N ASP A 196 12.77 16.92 2.57
CA ASP A 196 13.11 18.31 2.86
C ASP A 196 11.86 19.11 3.25
N LYS A 197 10.82 19.06 2.40
CA LYS A 197 9.55 19.76 2.67
C LYS A 197 8.79 19.22 3.88
N ARG A 198 8.91 17.92 4.15
CA ARG A 198 8.34 17.31 5.35
C ARG A 198 8.98 17.85 6.63
N VAL A 199 10.28 18.09 6.62
CA VAL A 199 11.04 18.60 7.77
C VAL A 199 10.74 20.08 8.02
N GLU A 200 10.57 20.87 6.97
CA GLU A 200 10.21 22.30 7.05
C GLU A 200 8.89 22.54 7.79
N PHE A 201 7.93 21.62 7.66
CA PHE A 201 6.61 21.69 8.31
C PHE A 201 5.79 22.95 7.94
N GLU A 202 6.09 23.55 6.80
CA GLU A 202 5.38 24.70 6.24
C GLU A 202 5.05 24.47 4.76
N GLY A 203 4.56 25.50 4.07
CA GLY A 203 4.30 25.46 2.62
C GLY A 203 3.44 24.28 2.16
N ASP A 204 3.99 23.48 1.24
CA ASP A 204 3.30 22.33 0.64
C ASP A 204 2.92 21.27 1.67
N TYR A 205 3.79 21.01 2.66
CA TYR A 205 3.49 20.01 3.68
C TYR A 205 2.37 20.48 4.60
N ALA A 206 2.36 21.76 4.99
CA ALA A 206 1.25 22.33 5.77
C ALA A 206 -0.09 22.24 5.01
N THR A 207 -0.07 22.46 3.70
CA THR A 207 -1.27 22.28 2.85
C THR A 207 -1.71 20.82 2.81
N TYR A 208 -0.76 19.91 2.54
CA TYR A 208 -0.99 18.47 2.49
C TYR A 208 -1.58 17.93 3.80
N ILE A 209 -0.95 18.23 4.95
CA ILE A 209 -1.36 17.65 6.24
C ILE A 209 -2.74 18.16 6.68
N ASN A 210 -3.11 19.40 6.31
CA ASN A 210 -4.44 19.94 6.54
C ASN A 210 -5.50 19.25 5.69
N LEU A 211 -5.20 18.99 4.40
CA LEU A 211 -6.09 18.24 3.52
C LEU A 211 -6.24 16.78 3.97
N ARG A 212 -5.14 16.11 4.33
CA ARG A 212 -5.15 14.74 4.87
C ARG A 212 -6.06 14.63 6.08
N GLN A 213 -5.97 15.57 7.03
CA GLN A 213 -6.78 15.54 8.26
C GLN A 213 -8.29 15.69 8.01
N GLN A 214 -8.70 16.18 6.84
CA GLN A 214 -10.11 16.29 6.45
C GLN A 214 -10.68 14.99 5.87
N ILE A 215 -9.82 14.02 5.53
CA ILE A 215 -10.27 12.72 5.01
C ILE A 215 -10.87 11.91 6.17
N GLU A 216 -12.14 11.54 6.02
CA GLU A 216 -12.84 10.62 6.91
C GLU A 216 -12.73 9.19 6.39
N THR A 217 -12.17 8.30 7.20
CA THR A 217 -12.03 6.89 6.84
C THR A 217 -13.37 6.18 6.86
N LYS A 218 -13.75 5.65 5.70
CA LYS A 218 -14.96 4.82 5.53
C LYS A 218 -14.63 3.34 5.73
N TYR A 219 -15.56 2.56 6.28
CA TYR A 219 -15.36 1.12 6.47
C TYR A 219 -16.45 0.33 5.75
N PHE A 220 -16.02 -0.69 5.03
CA PHE A 220 -16.91 -1.55 4.25
C PHE A 220 -16.68 -3.01 4.62
N LYS A 221 -17.75 -3.65 5.12
CA LYS A 221 -17.77 -5.09 5.34
C LYS A 221 -18.15 -5.77 4.04
N ASN A 222 -17.36 -6.77 3.63
CA ASN A 222 -17.80 -7.66 2.55
C ASN A 222 -18.80 -8.69 3.08
N ASP A 223 -19.99 -8.75 2.48
CA ASP A 223 -20.96 -9.82 2.66
C ASP A 223 -21.29 -10.42 1.30
N LYS A 224 -20.76 -11.62 1.03
CA LYS A 224 -20.99 -12.39 -0.20
C LYS A 224 -20.74 -11.61 -1.50
N GLY A 225 -19.73 -10.73 -1.49
CA GLY A 225 -19.35 -9.94 -2.67
C GLY A 225 -19.97 -8.53 -2.72
N GLU A 226 -20.88 -8.19 -1.82
CA GLU A 226 -21.37 -6.81 -1.65
C GLU A 226 -20.58 -6.09 -0.54
N PHE A 227 -20.33 -4.79 -0.72
CA PHE A 227 -19.62 -3.96 0.24
C PHE A 227 -20.61 -3.08 0.98
N ILE A 228 -20.86 -3.41 2.25
CA ILE A 228 -21.85 -2.74 3.08
C ILE A 228 -21.11 -1.73 3.98
N PRO A 229 -21.48 -0.43 3.97
CA PRO A 229 -20.97 0.53 4.94
C PRO A 229 -21.18 0.03 6.38
N SER A 230 -20.16 0.14 7.21
CA SER A 230 -20.15 -0.43 8.55
C SER A 230 -19.35 0.47 9.49
N ASN A 231 -19.65 0.43 10.79
CA ASN A 231 -18.76 0.98 11.81
C ASN A 231 -18.13 -0.19 12.56
N PRO A 232 -16.82 -0.47 12.40
CA PRO A 232 -16.20 -1.62 13.05
C PRO A 232 -15.99 -1.40 14.56
N PHE A 233 -16.26 -0.21 15.09
CA PHE A 233 -16.13 0.13 16.51
C PHE A 233 -17.46 0.06 17.29
N GLU A 234 -18.56 -0.28 16.62
CA GLU A 234 -19.90 -0.45 17.21
C GLU A 234 -20.27 -1.93 17.41
#